data_AF-M2ZXA4-F1
#
_entry.id   AF-M2ZXA4-F1
#
_cell.length_a   1.000
_cell.length_b   1.000
_cell.length_c   1.000
_cell.angle_alpha   90.00
_cell.angle_beta   90.00
_cell.angle_gamma   90.00
#
_symmetry.space_group_name_H-M   'P 1'
#
loop_
_entity.id
_entity.type
_entity.pdbx_description
1 polymer ?
#
loop_
_entity_poly.entity_id
_entity_poly.type
_entity_poly.pdbx_seq_one_letter_code
_entity_poly.pdbx_strand_id
1 'polypeptide(L)'
;MIPASAEESANEFRFEDIPVILRKKQGRAIWTARITIAPAPGAFSINNDGNRLERSTGESDLDRAKDKARQLYAALNYRVERGESLHPKAFSGLVTEYLRWLDERVRLGLVKTYFRSRVSTTLERYFAPYFGDRLIDTITSADLVRYHEWRESYASDYQGKAFIKYERQGKELIRPFTPVVPGPATLRKERQQFYHFMEFAASRGYIRAEGIPRFKRLSGSGSVRLAFTPDEIERLQKVSAARCRKHLHAIQRRAMVINHYRMLALYLTGLRPVEASRLRFRDLISGADKAGEISYLVRLRPEHLKRADVRKHIRTVTPQSGFRSVIDNLKKAYHHFDEHEVTEDDFVFHDKDRTPNRNTAKPFVELLDAAKFARGARYKSHYALGSFRHTFITDRLYERQDLGFVSRWTGTSIEMIDRHYSHVLSEMEHQEPRPPNTVVVLPHSLDYLLGKVDIDPTEDGPTVFSTAKAIEPASDLDRRRKEWGGDVSEFLRIMRDVYGDEFVTLPIDQKLGEIHDFVGERCFNSAEAHQFLTLVNEALDVETGIVL
;
A
#
# COMPACT_ATOMS: atom_id res chain seq x y z
N MET A 1 -44.53 14.86 -68.92
CA MET A 1 -45.80 15.01 -68.16
C MET A 1 -45.67 14.08 -66.96
N ILE A 2 -45.58 14.47 -65.69
CA ILE A 2 -45.94 15.67 -64.92
C ILE A 2 -44.88 15.76 -63.78
N PRO A 3 -44.42 16.95 -63.35
CA PRO A 3 -43.45 17.09 -62.25
C PRO A 3 -44.16 16.90 -60.89
N ALA A 4 -43.57 16.11 -59.99
CA ALA A 4 -44.03 16.03 -58.61
C ALA A 4 -43.46 17.23 -57.84
N SER A 5 -44.31 18.24 -57.66
CA SER A 5 -44.09 19.45 -56.87
C SER A 5 -43.64 19.15 -55.44
N ALA A 6 -42.58 19.83 -55.00
CA ALA A 6 -42.18 19.91 -53.61
C ALA A 6 -43.32 20.46 -52.75
N GLU A 7 -43.75 19.71 -51.75
CA GLU A 7 -44.67 20.21 -50.72
C GLU A 7 -43.92 21.18 -49.79
N GLU A 8 -43.91 22.46 -50.15
CA GLU A 8 -43.65 23.55 -49.23
C GLU A 8 -44.83 23.68 -48.26
N SER A 9 -44.76 23.01 -47.10
CA SER A 9 -45.59 23.45 -45.98
C SER A 9 -45.00 24.75 -45.44
N ALA A 10 -45.82 25.77 -45.15
CA ALA A 10 -45.39 27.11 -44.73
C ALA A 10 -44.44 27.17 -43.51
N ASN A 11 -44.17 26.04 -42.85
CA ASN A 11 -43.34 25.90 -41.67
C ASN A 11 -42.22 24.84 -41.80
N GLU A 12 -42.03 24.19 -42.95
CA GLU A 12 -40.96 23.21 -43.17
C GLU A 12 -40.37 23.32 -44.58
N PHE A 13 -39.04 23.36 -44.68
CA PHE A 13 -38.29 23.33 -45.94
C PHE A 13 -37.26 22.20 -45.90
N ARG A 14 -37.16 21.41 -46.97
CA ARG A 14 -36.23 20.27 -47.09
C ARG A 14 -35.23 20.53 -48.20
N PHE A 15 -33.95 20.29 -47.92
CA PHE A 15 -32.90 20.36 -48.92
C PHE A 15 -32.86 19.06 -49.75
N GLU A 16 -32.63 19.18 -51.05
CA GLU A 16 -32.46 18.02 -51.96
C GLU A 16 -31.01 17.52 -52.00
N ASP A 17 -30.07 18.43 -51.81
CA ASP A 17 -28.61 18.26 -51.94
C ASP A 17 -27.93 17.85 -50.63
N ILE A 18 -28.54 18.15 -49.48
CA ILE A 18 -27.98 17.88 -48.15
C ILE A 18 -29.05 17.33 -47.18
N PRO A 19 -28.69 16.45 -46.23
CA PRO A 19 -29.61 15.86 -45.26
C PRO A 19 -30.00 16.83 -44.13
N VAL A 20 -30.58 17.97 -44.51
CA VAL A 20 -31.02 19.05 -43.62
C VAL A 20 -32.49 19.37 -43.85
N ILE A 21 -33.24 19.56 -42.76
CA ILE A 21 -34.64 19.99 -42.77
C ILE A 21 -34.74 21.27 -41.92
N LEU A 22 -35.20 22.36 -42.51
CA LEU A 22 -35.54 23.59 -41.81
C LEU A 22 -36.98 23.53 -41.32
N ARG A 23 -37.20 23.87 -40.06
CA ARG A 23 -38.53 23.90 -39.43
C ARG A 23 -38.75 25.19 -38.65
N LYS A 24 -39.95 25.73 -38.74
CA LYS A 24 -40.42 26.84 -37.92
C LYS A 24 -41.40 26.30 -36.88
N LYS A 25 -41.01 26.35 -35.59
CA LYS A 25 -41.90 25.89 -34.50
C LYS A 25 -43.05 26.89 -34.35
N GLN A 26 -44.27 26.40 -34.10
CA GLN A 26 -45.45 27.26 -33.88
C GLN A 26 -45.14 28.33 -32.82
N GLY A 27 -45.39 29.60 -33.15
CA GLY A 27 -45.14 30.75 -32.27
C GLY A 27 -43.70 31.28 -32.25
N ARG A 28 -42.75 30.70 -33.00
CA ARG A 28 -41.38 31.22 -33.12
C ARG A 28 -41.12 31.79 -34.51
N ALA A 29 -40.55 33.00 -34.57
CA ALA A 29 -40.20 33.67 -35.82
C ALA A 29 -38.93 33.09 -36.49
N ILE A 30 -38.14 32.29 -35.77
CA ILE A 30 -36.81 31.83 -36.18
C ILE A 30 -36.87 30.40 -36.72
N TRP A 31 -36.16 30.15 -37.82
CA TRP A 31 -35.99 28.82 -38.40
C TRP A 31 -35.02 27.95 -37.57
N THR A 32 -35.30 26.66 -37.46
CA THR A 32 -34.44 25.67 -36.81
C THR A 32 -34.03 24.61 -37.83
N ALA A 33 -32.72 24.39 -37.99
CA ALA A 33 -32.16 23.35 -38.83
C ALA A 33 -32.07 22.02 -38.06
N ARG A 34 -32.72 20.98 -38.59
CA ARG A 34 -32.56 19.60 -38.19
C ARG A 34 -31.62 18.93 -39.18
N ILE A 35 -30.43 18.59 -38.70
CA ILE A 35 -29.31 18.10 -39.51
C ILE A 35 -29.10 16.63 -39.19
N THR A 36 -29.04 15.76 -40.21
CA THR A 36 -28.72 14.34 -40.05
C THR A 36 -27.34 14.08 -40.63
N ILE A 37 -26.42 13.52 -39.84
CA ILE A 37 -25.03 13.29 -40.27
C ILE A 37 -24.76 11.79 -40.31
N ALA A 38 -24.12 11.31 -41.36
CA ALA A 38 -23.67 9.92 -41.41
C ALA A 38 -22.54 9.70 -40.37
N PRO A 39 -22.55 8.61 -39.59
CA PRO A 39 -21.47 8.36 -38.63
C PRO A 39 -20.14 8.21 -39.40
N ALA A 40 -19.05 8.72 -38.83
CA ALA A 40 -17.72 8.49 -39.39
C ALA A 40 -17.43 6.98 -39.48
N PRO A 41 -16.67 6.50 -40.49
CA PRO A 41 -16.24 5.11 -40.56
C PRO A 41 -15.50 4.72 -39.27
N GLY A 42 -16.05 3.77 -38.51
CA GLY A 42 -15.49 3.29 -37.24
C GLY A 42 -16.03 3.96 -35.96
N ALA A 43 -16.96 4.91 -36.05
CA ALA A 43 -17.66 5.45 -34.88
C ALA A 43 -18.86 4.56 -34.50
N PHE A 44 -18.84 3.98 -33.30
CA PHE A 44 -20.01 3.33 -32.71
C PHE A 44 -21.14 4.37 -32.55
N SER A 45 -22.36 4.05 -32.99
CA SER A 45 -23.51 4.93 -32.84
C SER A 45 -23.72 5.27 -31.36
N ILE A 46 -23.47 6.53 -31.00
CA ILE A 46 -23.71 7.01 -29.64
C ILE A 46 -25.18 7.43 -29.60
N ASN A 47 -25.98 6.62 -28.91
CA ASN A 47 -27.41 6.81 -28.57
C ASN A 47 -28.44 6.46 -29.66
N ASN A 48 -29.56 5.89 -29.20
CA ASN A 48 -30.73 5.48 -29.99
C ASN A 48 -31.44 6.64 -30.74
N ASP A 49 -31.02 7.90 -30.56
CA ASP A 49 -31.62 9.07 -31.22
C ASP A 49 -31.00 9.42 -32.59
N GLY A 50 -29.99 8.63 -33.03
CA GLY A 50 -29.52 8.55 -34.41
C GLY A 50 -29.05 9.87 -35.03
N ASN A 51 -27.81 10.29 -34.77
CA ASN A 51 -27.06 11.36 -35.48
C ASN A 51 -27.82 12.63 -35.93
N ARG A 52 -28.92 12.95 -35.25
CA ARG A 52 -29.82 14.05 -35.59
C ARG A 52 -29.54 15.19 -34.63
N LEU A 53 -29.16 16.33 -35.17
CA LEU A 53 -28.89 17.55 -34.42
C LEU A 53 -29.90 18.63 -34.78
N GLU A 54 -30.55 19.23 -33.78
CA GLU A 54 -31.32 20.46 -33.96
C GLU A 54 -30.46 21.68 -33.58
N ARG A 55 -30.39 22.67 -34.46
CA ARG A 55 -29.71 23.96 -34.24
C ARG A 55 -30.57 25.09 -34.76
N SER A 56 -30.73 26.15 -33.95
CA SER A 56 -31.38 27.37 -34.41
C SER A 56 -30.52 28.04 -35.48
N THR A 57 -31.12 28.50 -36.58
CA THR A 57 -30.40 29.31 -37.56
C THR A 57 -30.21 30.75 -37.08
N GLY A 58 -31.05 31.22 -36.14
CA GLY A 58 -31.07 32.62 -35.68
C GLY A 58 -31.74 33.60 -36.64
N GLU A 59 -32.14 33.13 -37.83
CA GLU A 59 -32.70 33.93 -38.91
C GLU A 59 -34.21 33.70 -39.04
N SER A 60 -34.97 34.77 -39.29
CA SER A 60 -36.41 34.73 -39.58
C SER A 60 -36.72 34.63 -41.08
N ASP A 61 -35.81 35.14 -41.91
CA ASP A 61 -35.86 35.06 -43.36
C ASP A 61 -35.45 33.66 -43.86
N LEU A 62 -36.20 33.12 -44.83
CA LEU A 62 -36.01 31.76 -45.31
C LEU A 62 -34.68 31.61 -46.09
N ASP A 63 -34.33 32.57 -46.94
CA ASP A 63 -33.15 32.44 -47.79
C ASP A 63 -31.85 32.59 -46.97
N ARG A 64 -31.82 33.54 -46.03
CA ARG A 64 -30.72 33.61 -45.04
C ARG A 64 -30.64 32.38 -44.15
N ALA A 65 -31.79 31.81 -43.75
CA ALA A 65 -31.82 30.57 -42.99
C ALA A 65 -31.28 29.38 -43.81
N LYS A 66 -31.51 29.35 -45.13
CA LYS A 66 -30.97 28.31 -46.02
C LYS A 66 -29.44 28.35 -46.06
N ASP A 67 -28.86 29.53 -46.28
CA ASP A 67 -27.41 29.71 -46.30
C ASP A 67 -26.77 29.35 -44.96
N LYS A 68 -27.40 29.77 -43.85
CA LYS A 68 -26.93 29.43 -42.50
C LYS A 68 -27.00 27.93 -42.23
N ALA A 69 -28.05 27.26 -42.69
CA ALA A 69 -28.21 25.82 -42.55
C ALA A 69 -27.12 25.05 -43.32
N ARG A 70 -26.79 25.47 -44.54
CA ARG A 70 -25.67 24.91 -45.32
C ARG A 70 -24.32 25.09 -44.60
N GLN A 71 -24.07 26.29 -44.06
CA GLN A 71 -22.86 26.55 -43.27
C GLN A 71 -22.78 25.66 -42.02
N LEU A 72 -23.89 25.49 -41.30
CA LEU A 72 -23.96 24.61 -40.12
C LEU A 72 -23.70 23.15 -40.51
N TYR A 73 -24.27 22.67 -41.61
CA TYR A 73 -24.05 21.31 -42.10
C TYR A 73 -22.59 21.08 -42.49
N ALA A 74 -21.99 21.97 -43.29
CA ALA A 74 -20.59 21.88 -43.69
C ALA A 74 -19.66 21.89 -42.47
N ALA A 75 -19.90 22.78 -41.49
CA ALA A 75 -19.12 22.85 -40.27
C ALA A 75 -19.22 21.59 -39.42
N LEU A 76 -20.39 20.95 -39.35
CA LEU A 76 -20.57 19.70 -38.61
C LEU A 76 -19.94 18.50 -39.33
N ASN A 77 -20.05 18.41 -40.66
CA ASN A 77 -19.36 17.37 -41.44
C ASN A 77 -17.85 17.47 -41.27
N TYR A 78 -17.28 18.68 -41.34
CA TYR A 78 -15.86 18.90 -41.11
C TYR A 78 -15.41 18.44 -39.70
N ARG A 79 -16.25 18.61 -38.68
CA ARG A 79 -16.01 18.07 -37.33
C ARG A 79 -16.01 16.54 -37.34
N VAL A 80 -16.98 15.92 -38.00
CA VAL A 80 -17.07 14.44 -38.11
C VAL A 80 -15.89 13.86 -38.90
N GLU A 81 -15.45 14.51 -39.97
CA GLU A 81 -14.27 14.12 -40.74
C GLU A 81 -13.00 14.15 -39.91
N ARG A 82 -12.88 15.14 -39.01
CA ARG A 82 -11.82 15.21 -37.99
C ARG A 82 -12.04 14.24 -36.81
N GLY A 83 -13.21 13.59 -36.76
CA GLY A 83 -13.68 12.68 -35.71
C GLY A 83 -13.95 13.37 -34.37
N GLU A 84 -14.30 14.65 -34.39
CA GLU A 84 -14.76 15.40 -33.23
C GLU A 84 -16.22 15.04 -32.91
N SER A 85 -16.60 15.14 -31.63
CA SER A 85 -17.96 14.79 -31.20
C SER A 85 -18.99 15.80 -31.72
N LEU A 86 -20.10 15.28 -32.22
CA LEU A 86 -21.29 16.04 -32.61
C LEU A 86 -22.06 16.62 -31.42
N HIS A 87 -21.85 16.05 -30.24
CA HIS A 87 -22.45 16.47 -28.98
C HIS A 87 -21.36 17.04 -28.07
N PRO A 88 -21.10 18.36 -28.14
CA PRO A 88 -20.12 19.00 -27.28
C PRO A 88 -20.57 18.85 -25.82
N LYS A 89 -19.72 18.23 -25.00
CA LYS A 89 -19.99 18.00 -23.58
C LYS A 89 -19.14 18.94 -22.74
N ALA A 90 -19.77 19.70 -21.86
CA ALA A 90 -19.10 20.54 -20.88
C ALA A 90 -18.39 19.68 -19.82
N PHE A 91 -17.24 20.15 -19.32
CA PHE A 91 -16.43 19.43 -18.35
C PHE A 91 -17.21 19.11 -17.07
N SER A 92 -17.84 20.11 -16.46
CA SER A 92 -18.62 19.94 -15.24
C SER A 92 -19.79 18.96 -15.42
N GLY A 93 -20.46 19.02 -16.57
CA GLY A 93 -21.54 18.07 -16.89
C GLY A 93 -21.04 16.62 -17.01
N LEU A 94 -19.86 16.40 -17.60
CA LEU A 94 -19.25 15.08 -17.68
C LEU A 94 -18.76 14.58 -16.31
N VAL A 95 -18.28 15.46 -15.43
CA VAL A 95 -17.91 15.09 -14.05
C VAL A 95 -19.10 14.48 -13.33
N THR A 96 -20.28 15.09 -13.39
CA THR A 96 -21.49 14.54 -12.77
C THR A 96 -21.83 13.15 -13.32
N GLU A 97 -21.75 12.97 -14.65
CA GLU A 97 -22.00 11.69 -15.31
C GLU A 97 -21.00 10.61 -14.88
N TYR A 98 -19.70 10.94 -14.84
CA TYR A 98 -18.64 10.04 -14.43
C TYR A 98 -18.78 9.61 -12.97
N LEU A 99 -19.15 10.53 -12.07
CA LEU A 99 -19.37 10.22 -10.67
C LEU A 99 -20.58 9.30 -10.46
N ARG A 100 -21.68 9.49 -11.20
CA ARG A 100 -22.82 8.54 -11.20
C ARG A 100 -22.40 7.15 -11.67
N TRP A 101 -21.60 7.08 -12.73
CA TRP A 101 -21.06 5.81 -13.21
C TRP A 101 -20.14 5.14 -12.19
N LEU A 102 -19.32 5.91 -11.47
CA LEU A 102 -18.50 5.38 -10.36
C LEU A 102 -19.36 4.90 -9.19
N ASP A 103 -20.44 5.61 -8.85
CA ASP A 103 -21.36 5.22 -7.78
C ASP A 103 -22.01 3.87 -8.08
N GLU A 104 -22.43 3.63 -9.32
CA GLU A 104 -22.94 2.33 -9.75
C GLU A 104 -21.89 1.21 -9.64
N ARG A 105 -20.64 1.49 -10.01
CA ARG A 105 -19.54 0.53 -9.83
C ARG A 105 -19.20 0.25 -8.37
N VAL A 106 -19.41 1.22 -7.48
CA VAL A 106 -19.30 1.01 -6.03
C VAL A 106 -20.43 0.12 -5.55
N ARG A 107 -21.66 0.34 -6.01
CA ARG A 107 -22.84 -0.49 -5.70
C ARG A 107 -22.63 -1.95 -6.12
N LEU A 108 -22.06 -2.16 -7.30
CA LEU A 108 -21.70 -3.50 -7.82
C LEU A 108 -20.46 -4.11 -7.14
N GLY A 109 -19.83 -3.42 -6.19
CA GLY A 109 -18.63 -3.90 -5.49
C GLY A 109 -17.33 -3.89 -6.31
N LEU A 110 -17.38 -3.40 -7.56
CA LEU A 110 -16.25 -3.33 -8.50
C LEU A 110 -15.25 -2.24 -8.11
N VAL A 111 -15.73 -1.17 -7.48
CA VAL A 111 -14.91 -0.03 -7.04
C VAL A 111 -15.09 0.18 -5.54
N LYS A 112 -14.01 0.57 -4.84
CA LYS A 112 -14.08 0.86 -3.40
C LYS A 112 -14.64 2.26 -3.14
N THR A 113 -15.48 2.38 -2.11
CA THR A 113 -16.07 3.66 -1.68
C THR A 113 -15.02 4.75 -1.42
N TYR A 114 -13.89 4.38 -0.80
CA TYR A 114 -12.79 5.33 -0.57
C TYR A 114 -12.19 5.87 -1.88
N PHE A 115 -12.13 5.05 -2.94
CA PHE A 115 -11.59 5.45 -4.23
C PHE A 115 -12.53 6.46 -4.90
N ARG A 116 -13.83 6.17 -4.92
CA ARG A 116 -14.86 7.12 -5.37
C ARG A 116 -14.74 8.45 -4.65
N SER A 117 -14.75 8.44 -3.32
CA SER A 117 -14.67 9.67 -2.50
C SER A 117 -13.40 10.48 -2.81
N ARG A 118 -12.27 9.80 -3.04
CA ARG A 118 -11.02 10.45 -3.45
C ARG A 118 -11.12 11.07 -4.83
N VAL A 119 -11.74 10.39 -5.79
CA VAL A 119 -11.90 10.89 -7.17
C VAL A 119 -12.82 12.10 -7.20
N SER A 120 -13.98 12.04 -6.51
CA SER A 120 -14.91 13.17 -6.45
C SER A 120 -14.26 14.39 -5.80
N THR A 121 -13.54 14.19 -4.68
CA THR A 121 -12.80 15.27 -4.01
C THR A 121 -11.87 15.98 -5.00
N THR A 122 -11.14 15.23 -5.83
CA THR A 122 -10.22 15.84 -6.80
C THR A 122 -10.97 16.55 -7.92
N LEU A 123 -11.94 15.88 -8.55
CA LEU A 123 -12.66 16.42 -9.70
C LEU A 123 -13.47 17.66 -9.31
N GLU A 124 -14.27 17.57 -8.25
CA GLU A 124 -15.18 18.65 -7.82
C GLU A 124 -14.46 19.83 -7.21
N ARG A 125 -13.35 19.60 -6.49
CA ARG A 125 -12.64 20.69 -5.81
C ARG A 125 -11.72 21.45 -6.74
N TYR A 126 -11.21 20.80 -7.77
CA TYR A 126 -10.05 21.32 -8.49
C TYR A 126 -10.24 21.35 -10.00
N PHE A 127 -10.64 20.24 -10.60
CA PHE A 127 -10.78 20.21 -12.05
C PHE A 127 -12.06 20.91 -12.52
N ALA A 128 -13.20 20.66 -11.88
CA ALA A 128 -14.47 21.29 -12.23
C ALA A 128 -14.46 22.82 -12.06
N PRO A 129 -13.92 23.40 -10.96
CA PRO A 129 -13.83 24.86 -10.84
C PRO A 129 -12.86 25.51 -11.84
N TYR A 130 -11.81 24.79 -12.25
CA TYR A 130 -10.83 25.29 -13.21
C TYR A 130 -11.34 25.22 -14.66
N PHE A 131 -11.89 24.07 -15.06
CA PHE A 131 -12.35 23.85 -16.43
C PHE A 131 -13.80 24.33 -16.66
N GLY A 132 -14.64 24.35 -15.62
CA GLY A 132 -16.00 24.85 -15.66
C GLY A 132 -16.83 24.22 -16.78
N ASP A 133 -17.33 25.07 -17.67
CA ASP A 133 -18.15 24.68 -18.82
C ASP A 133 -17.35 24.52 -20.12
N ARG A 134 -16.01 24.53 -20.05
CA ARG A 134 -15.19 24.21 -21.22
C ARG A 134 -15.57 22.85 -21.78
N LEU A 135 -15.56 22.76 -23.11
CA LEU A 135 -15.89 21.54 -23.81
C LEU A 135 -14.74 20.53 -23.69
N ILE A 136 -15.07 19.26 -23.43
CA ILE A 136 -14.09 18.19 -23.19
C ILE A 136 -13.12 18.01 -24.37
N ASP A 137 -13.62 18.12 -25.59
CA ASP A 137 -12.87 17.99 -26.85
C ASP A 137 -11.88 19.14 -27.11
N THR A 138 -12.05 20.28 -26.45
CA THR A 138 -11.16 21.45 -26.57
C THR A 138 -9.98 21.43 -25.59
N ILE A 139 -9.96 20.48 -24.64
CA ILE A 139 -8.94 20.46 -23.58
C ILE A 139 -7.64 19.88 -24.13
N THR A 140 -6.59 20.70 -24.14
CA THR A 140 -5.28 20.33 -24.69
C THR A 140 -4.27 20.01 -23.60
N SER A 141 -3.12 19.43 -23.98
CA SER A 141 -1.98 19.25 -23.07
C SER A 141 -1.44 20.58 -22.51
N ALA A 142 -1.60 21.69 -23.22
CA ALA A 142 -1.19 23.01 -22.75
C ALA A 142 -2.11 23.53 -21.62
N ASP A 143 -3.42 23.26 -21.70
CA ASP A 143 -4.36 23.58 -20.63
C ASP A 143 -4.03 22.84 -19.33
N LEU A 144 -3.51 21.63 -19.45
CA LEU A 144 -3.10 20.84 -18.30
C LEU A 144 -1.83 21.39 -17.61
N VAL A 145 -0.91 22.00 -18.37
CA VAL A 145 0.23 22.73 -17.81
C VAL A 145 -0.26 23.96 -17.04
N ARG A 146 -1.16 24.74 -17.64
CA ARG A 146 -1.79 25.89 -16.97
C ARG A 146 -2.59 25.49 -15.73
N TYR A 147 -3.27 24.34 -15.75
CA TYR A 147 -3.91 23.78 -14.56
C TYR A 147 -2.90 23.49 -13.44
N HIS A 148 -1.72 22.96 -13.79
CA HIS A 148 -0.67 22.69 -12.82
C HIS A 148 -0.14 23.98 -12.17
N GLU A 149 0.14 25.01 -12.98
CA GLU A 149 0.57 26.34 -12.52
C GLU A 149 -0.48 26.94 -11.58
N TRP A 150 -1.75 26.92 -11.99
CA TRP A 150 -2.86 27.34 -11.14
C TRP A 150 -2.94 26.51 -9.85
N ARG A 151 -2.61 25.21 -9.89
CA ARG A 151 -2.64 24.37 -8.70
C ARG A 151 -1.52 24.60 -7.71
N GLU A 152 -0.40 25.11 -8.18
CA GLU A 152 0.70 25.53 -7.33
C GLU A 152 0.36 26.85 -6.64
N SER A 153 -0.30 27.79 -7.34
CA SER A 153 -0.78 29.06 -6.77
C SER A 153 -2.05 28.93 -5.93
N TYR A 154 -2.85 27.88 -6.16
CA TYR A 154 -4.17 27.67 -5.53
C TYR A 154 -4.15 27.85 -4.01
N ALA A 155 -3.09 27.41 -3.33
CA ALA A 155 -3.04 27.51 -1.87
C ALA A 155 -2.91 28.95 -1.36
N SER A 156 -2.24 29.82 -2.12
CA SER A 156 -2.08 31.24 -1.82
C SER A 156 -3.33 32.04 -2.20
N ASP A 157 -3.96 31.68 -3.32
CA ASP A 157 -5.07 32.44 -3.90
C ASP A 157 -6.45 31.99 -3.39
N TYR A 158 -6.51 30.96 -2.55
CA TYR A 158 -7.78 30.37 -2.13
C TYR A 158 -8.60 31.30 -1.23
N GLN A 159 -9.70 31.83 -1.79
CA GLN A 159 -10.71 32.60 -1.06
C GLN A 159 -12.00 31.82 -0.78
N GLY A 160 -11.97 30.49 -0.95
CA GLY A 160 -13.16 29.65 -0.86
C GLY A 160 -13.59 29.32 0.58
N LYS A 161 -14.51 28.36 0.71
CA LYS A 161 -15.11 27.95 1.99
C LYS A 161 -14.05 27.62 3.05
N ALA A 162 -14.13 28.29 4.19
CA ALA A 162 -13.23 28.08 5.33
C ALA A 162 -13.37 26.67 5.96
N PHE A 163 -14.49 25.97 5.74
CA PHE A 163 -14.80 24.71 6.39
C PHE A 163 -15.26 23.61 5.43
N ILE A 164 -14.82 22.38 5.71
CA ILE A 164 -15.33 21.16 5.09
C ILE A 164 -16.24 20.45 6.09
N LYS A 165 -17.48 20.20 5.66
CA LYS A 165 -18.42 19.32 6.32
C LYS A 165 -18.23 17.90 5.80
N TYR A 166 -18.14 16.92 6.69
CA TYR A 166 -18.08 15.51 6.33
C TYR A 166 -18.72 14.66 7.41
N GLU A 167 -19.31 13.54 7.03
CA GLU A 167 -19.92 12.62 7.97
C GLU A 167 -18.93 11.51 8.37
N ARG A 168 -18.91 11.16 9.66
CA ARG A 168 -18.17 10.01 10.17
C ARG A 168 -18.99 9.36 11.29
N GLN A 169 -19.30 8.07 11.12
CA GLN A 169 -20.07 7.29 12.11
C GLN A 169 -21.42 7.96 12.47
N GLY A 170 -22.14 8.47 11.47
CA GLY A 170 -23.44 9.13 11.68
C GLY A 170 -23.38 10.53 12.28
N LYS A 171 -22.18 11.07 12.55
CA LYS A 171 -21.99 12.43 13.06
C LYS A 171 -21.43 13.34 11.99
N GLU A 172 -22.06 14.50 11.81
CA GLU A 172 -21.54 15.57 10.95
C GLU A 172 -20.39 16.27 11.66
N LEU A 173 -19.21 16.26 11.03
CA LEU A 173 -17.99 16.88 11.52
C LEU A 173 -17.63 18.05 10.61
N ILE A 174 -17.22 19.14 11.24
CA ILE A 174 -16.74 20.34 10.55
C ILE A 174 -15.27 20.48 10.85
N ARG A 175 -14.44 20.64 9.80
CA ARG A 175 -13.02 20.96 9.96
C ARG A 175 -12.63 22.15 9.09
N PRO A 176 -11.67 22.99 9.53
CA PRO A 176 -11.13 24.02 8.67
C PRO A 176 -10.49 23.39 7.43
N PHE A 177 -10.71 24.02 6.27
CA PHE A 177 -10.01 23.67 5.05
C PHE A 177 -8.76 24.52 4.93
N THR A 178 -7.62 23.90 5.15
CA THR A 178 -6.33 24.50 4.83
C THR A 178 -5.93 24.03 3.43
N PRO A 179 -5.93 24.91 2.43
CA PRO A 179 -5.38 24.57 1.13
C PRO A 179 -3.86 24.41 1.28
N VAL A 180 -3.30 23.40 0.60
CA VAL A 180 -1.87 23.07 0.71
C VAL A 180 -1.31 22.97 -0.69
N VAL A 181 -0.15 23.60 -0.91
CA VAL A 181 0.60 23.46 -2.16
C VAL A 181 0.87 21.96 -2.42
N PRO A 182 0.39 21.40 -3.53
CA PRO A 182 0.47 19.97 -3.77
C PRO A 182 1.94 19.51 -3.90
N GLY A 183 2.23 18.31 -3.42
CA GLY A 183 3.52 17.67 -3.71
C GLY A 183 3.53 17.01 -5.09
N PRO A 184 4.70 16.71 -5.68
CA PRO A 184 4.79 16.05 -6.99
C PRO A 184 4.01 14.73 -7.07
N ALA A 185 4.00 13.96 -5.98
CA ALA A 185 3.24 12.71 -5.88
C ALA A 185 1.71 12.92 -5.84
N THR A 186 1.24 14.05 -5.31
CA THR A 186 -0.18 14.42 -5.33
C THR A 186 -0.58 14.77 -6.76
N LEU A 187 0.18 15.66 -7.41
CA LEU A 187 -0.05 16.04 -8.81
C LEU A 187 -0.06 14.81 -9.73
N ARG A 188 0.87 13.87 -9.57
CA ARG A 188 0.87 12.60 -10.34
C ARG A 188 -0.43 11.79 -10.18
N LYS A 189 -0.99 11.72 -8.97
CA LYS A 189 -2.25 11.00 -8.73
C LYS A 189 -3.43 11.73 -9.35
N GLU A 190 -3.46 13.05 -9.28
CA GLU A 190 -4.49 13.86 -9.94
C GLU A 190 -4.45 13.68 -11.45
N ARG A 191 -3.25 13.65 -12.06
CA ARG A 191 -3.08 13.34 -13.49
C ARG A 191 -3.67 11.99 -13.87
N GLN A 192 -3.39 10.95 -13.07
CA GLN A 192 -3.94 9.62 -13.32
C GLN A 192 -5.47 9.61 -13.21
N GLN A 193 -6.02 10.34 -12.24
CA GLN A 193 -7.48 10.48 -12.09
C GLN A 193 -8.10 11.23 -13.28
N PHE A 194 -7.45 12.30 -13.75
CA PHE A 194 -7.87 13.03 -14.94
C PHE A 194 -7.82 12.14 -16.19
N TYR A 195 -6.76 11.35 -16.34
CA TYR A 195 -6.64 10.42 -17.47
C TYR A 195 -7.78 9.39 -17.50
N HIS A 196 -8.07 8.71 -16.38
CA HIS A 196 -9.20 7.78 -16.33
C HIS A 196 -10.56 8.46 -16.59
N PHE A 197 -10.70 9.72 -16.19
CA PHE A 197 -11.89 10.52 -16.50
C PHE A 197 -12.00 10.81 -18.01
N MET A 198 -10.90 11.12 -18.68
CA MET A 198 -10.87 11.33 -20.14
C MET A 198 -11.03 10.02 -20.91
N GLU A 199 -10.50 8.89 -20.40
CA GLU A 199 -10.78 7.56 -20.96
C GLU A 199 -12.28 7.23 -20.89
N PHE A 200 -12.95 7.58 -19.78
CA PHE A 200 -14.40 7.47 -19.71
C PHE A 200 -15.07 8.32 -20.78
N ALA A 201 -14.62 9.56 -20.99
CA ALA A 201 -15.13 10.42 -22.07
C ALA A 201 -14.98 9.77 -23.45
N ALA A 202 -13.82 9.19 -23.73
CA ALA A 202 -13.53 8.49 -24.98
C ALA A 202 -14.39 7.23 -25.14
N SER A 203 -14.61 6.45 -24.08
CA SER A 203 -15.46 5.26 -24.10
C SER A 203 -16.94 5.58 -24.37
N ARG A 204 -17.37 6.81 -24.10
CA ARG A 204 -18.70 7.33 -24.43
C ARG A 204 -18.74 8.06 -25.78
N GLY A 205 -17.59 8.13 -26.47
CA GLY A 205 -17.43 8.76 -27.77
C GLY A 205 -17.55 10.30 -27.76
N TYR A 206 -17.40 10.93 -26.60
CA TYR A 206 -17.35 12.40 -26.51
C TYR A 206 -16.03 12.98 -27.05
N ILE A 207 -14.96 12.17 -27.04
CA ILE A 207 -13.66 12.48 -27.64
C ILE A 207 -13.08 11.23 -28.27
N ARG A 208 -12.12 11.42 -29.18
CA ARG A 208 -11.29 10.33 -29.68
C ARG A 208 -10.28 9.87 -28.63
N ALA A 209 -9.89 8.61 -28.69
CA ALA A 209 -8.82 8.09 -27.83
C ALA A 209 -7.49 8.83 -28.05
N GLU A 210 -7.20 9.22 -29.30
CA GLU A 210 -6.01 10.01 -29.65
C GLU A 210 -6.09 11.46 -29.14
N GLY A 211 -7.31 11.95 -28.92
CA GLY A 211 -7.58 13.29 -28.40
C GLY A 211 -7.40 13.40 -26.89
N ILE A 212 -7.10 12.31 -26.17
CA ILE A 212 -6.85 12.36 -24.73
C ILE A 212 -5.53 13.09 -24.48
N PRO A 213 -5.55 14.26 -23.82
CA PRO A 213 -4.34 15.03 -23.59
C PRO A 213 -3.39 14.30 -22.64
N ARG A 214 -2.14 14.14 -23.05
CA ARG A 214 -1.10 13.48 -22.27
C ARG A 214 -0.26 14.50 -21.51
N PHE A 215 -0.09 14.27 -20.22
CA PHE A 215 0.82 15.08 -19.41
C PHE A 215 2.28 14.74 -19.70
N LYS A 216 3.13 15.76 -19.91
CA LYS A 216 4.57 15.59 -19.79
C LYS A 216 4.90 15.21 -18.34
N ARG A 217 5.79 14.25 -18.15
CA ARG A 217 6.23 13.82 -16.82
C ARG A 217 6.91 15.01 -16.13
N LEU A 218 6.28 15.57 -15.10
CA LEU A 218 6.94 16.57 -14.25
C LEU A 218 8.19 15.92 -13.62
N SER A 219 9.34 16.56 -13.79
CA SER A 219 10.56 16.27 -13.04
C SER A 219 10.35 16.67 -11.59
N GLY A 220 10.80 15.82 -10.67
CA GLY A 220 10.66 16.04 -9.24
C GLY A 220 10.83 14.73 -8.49
N SER A 221 11.84 14.67 -7.64
CA SER A 221 12.01 13.55 -6.72
C SER A 221 10.83 13.56 -5.73
N GLY A 222 10.20 12.40 -5.54
CA GLY A 222 9.29 12.23 -4.42
C GLY A 222 10.05 12.39 -3.10
N SER A 223 9.35 12.60 -1.99
CA SER A 223 10.01 12.52 -0.68
C SER A 223 10.56 11.11 -0.49
N VAL A 224 11.89 11.00 -0.42
CA VAL A 224 12.56 9.74 -0.05
C VAL A 224 12.36 9.52 1.44
N ARG A 225 11.92 8.32 1.82
CA ARG A 225 11.92 7.90 3.21
C ARG A 225 13.28 7.30 3.52
N LEU A 226 13.89 7.74 4.60
CA LEU A 226 15.21 7.27 5.01
C LEU A 226 15.10 6.01 5.88
N ALA A 227 16.14 5.17 5.81
CA ALA A 227 16.45 4.17 6.81
C ALA A 227 17.07 4.85 8.04
N PHE A 228 16.92 4.24 9.21
CA PHE A 228 17.59 4.68 10.43
C PHE A 228 19.00 4.10 10.48
N THR A 229 19.94 4.83 11.09
CA THR A 229 21.22 4.24 11.49
C THR A 229 21.08 3.41 12.78
N PRO A 230 22.04 2.52 13.11
CA PRO A 230 22.04 1.79 14.38
C PRO A 230 21.89 2.72 15.61
N ASP A 231 22.67 3.80 15.66
CA ASP A 231 22.61 4.80 16.75
C ASP A 231 21.24 5.49 16.82
N GLU A 232 20.62 5.75 15.67
CA GLU A 232 19.28 6.34 15.61
C GLU A 232 18.21 5.38 16.15
N ILE A 233 18.33 4.09 15.85
CA ILE A 233 17.46 3.02 16.38
C ILE A 233 17.62 2.92 17.90
N GLU A 234 18.85 2.93 18.40
CA GLU A 234 19.13 2.91 19.85
C GLU A 234 18.53 4.15 20.54
N ARG A 235 18.79 5.35 20.00
CA ARG A 235 18.26 6.61 20.51
C ARG A 235 16.73 6.58 20.58
N LEU A 236 16.06 6.09 19.54
CA LEU A 236 14.59 5.98 19.51
C LEU A 236 14.07 5.08 20.62
N GLN A 237 14.74 3.95 20.86
CA GLN A 237 14.38 3.02 21.92
C GLN A 237 14.54 3.64 23.30
N LYS A 238 15.69 4.25 23.58
CA LYS A 238 15.98 4.93 24.87
C LYS A 238 15.00 6.07 25.14
N VAL A 239 14.77 6.95 24.16
CA VAL A 239 13.81 8.06 24.31
C VAL A 239 12.38 7.54 24.47
N SER A 240 11.98 6.50 23.74
CA SER A 240 10.66 5.90 23.89
C SER A 240 10.48 5.26 25.26
N ALA A 241 11.50 4.58 25.81
CA ALA A 241 11.45 3.98 27.13
C ALA A 241 11.38 5.05 28.23
N ALA A 242 12.24 6.07 28.17
CA ALA A 242 12.22 7.21 29.07
C ALA A 242 10.85 7.92 29.09
N ARG A 243 10.17 8.01 27.94
CA ARG A 243 8.81 8.56 27.87
C ARG A 243 7.77 7.68 28.57
N CYS A 244 7.88 6.35 28.48
CA CYS A 244 6.98 5.42 29.18
C CYS A 244 7.12 5.50 30.71
N ARG A 245 8.34 5.82 31.19
CA ARG A 245 8.68 5.95 32.61
C ARG A 245 8.23 7.27 33.25
N LYS A 246 7.83 8.28 32.48
CA LYS A 246 7.28 9.52 33.03
C LYS A 246 5.98 9.26 33.80
N HIS A 247 5.71 10.08 34.82
CA HIS A 247 4.42 10.09 35.50
C HIS A 247 3.31 10.51 34.52
N LEU A 248 2.59 9.53 34.00
CA LEU A 248 1.57 9.66 32.96
C LEU A 248 0.28 9.03 33.45
N HIS A 249 -0.85 9.58 32.99
CA HIS A 249 -2.14 8.92 33.17
C HIS A 249 -2.12 7.52 32.50
N ALA A 250 -2.75 6.53 33.12
CA ALA A 250 -2.69 5.12 32.70
C ALA A 250 -2.99 4.92 31.20
N ILE A 251 -4.01 5.59 30.67
CA ILE A 251 -4.38 5.55 29.24
C ILE A 251 -3.23 6.02 28.32
N GLN A 252 -2.58 7.12 28.68
CA GLN A 252 -1.46 7.65 27.89
C GLN A 252 -0.25 6.71 27.96
N ARG A 253 0.02 6.19 29.16
CA ARG A 253 1.12 5.25 29.40
C ARG A 253 0.94 3.95 28.61
N ARG A 254 -0.25 3.35 28.66
CA ARG A 254 -0.63 2.18 27.85
C ARG A 254 -0.34 2.42 26.37
N ALA A 255 -0.79 3.55 25.83
CA ALA A 255 -0.57 3.89 24.43
C ALA A 255 0.93 4.04 24.09
N MET A 256 1.75 4.61 24.98
CA MET A 256 3.20 4.72 24.76
C MET A 256 3.89 3.35 24.80
N VAL A 257 3.57 2.49 25.77
CA VAL A 257 4.14 1.14 25.89
C VAL A 257 3.80 0.27 24.67
N ILE A 258 2.55 0.27 24.22
CA ILE A 258 2.15 -0.48 23.02
C ILE A 258 2.87 0.05 21.78
N ASN A 259 3.03 1.37 21.65
CA ASN A 259 3.76 1.95 20.52
C ASN A 259 5.28 1.68 20.59
N HIS A 260 5.85 1.55 21.79
CA HIS A 260 7.23 1.11 21.99
C HIS A 260 7.44 -0.31 21.45
N TYR A 261 6.63 -1.28 21.89
CA TYR A 261 6.75 -2.66 21.40
C TYR A 261 6.39 -2.79 19.92
N ARG A 262 5.45 -1.99 19.41
CA ARG A 262 5.15 -1.92 17.96
C ARG A 262 6.36 -1.49 17.16
N MET A 263 7.09 -0.48 17.61
CA MET A 263 8.29 0.01 16.96
C MET A 263 9.32 -1.12 16.82
N LEU A 264 9.60 -1.84 17.92
CA LEU A 264 10.53 -2.97 17.94
C LEU A 264 10.06 -4.10 17.01
N ALA A 265 8.78 -4.47 17.10
CA ALA A 265 8.21 -5.51 16.24
C ALA A 265 8.31 -5.18 14.74
N LEU A 266 8.12 -3.92 14.34
CA LEU A 266 8.28 -3.49 12.94
C LEU A 266 9.74 -3.56 12.49
N TYR A 267 10.68 -3.19 13.35
CA TYR A 267 12.11 -3.27 13.06
C TYR A 267 12.58 -4.73 12.90
N LEU A 268 12.15 -5.62 13.80
CA LEU A 268 12.53 -7.04 13.80
C LEU A 268 11.94 -7.87 12.66
N THR A 269 10.81 -7.43 12.09
CA THR A 269 10.08 -8.22 11.09
C THR A 269 10.15 -7.67 9.68
N GLY A 270 10.41 -6.37 9.51
CA GLY A 270 10.33 -5.70 8.20
C GLY A 270 8.92 -5.62 7.62
N LEU A 271 7.87 -5.88 8.42
CA LEU A 271 6.47 -5.82 7.97
C LEU A 271 6.06 -4.40 7.57
N ARG A 272 5.10 -4.28 6.64
CA ARG A 272 4.47 -2.97 6.40
C ARG A 272 3.64 -2.59 7.64
N PRO A 273 3.59 -1.31 8.05
CA PRO A 273 2.78 -0.90 9.19
C PRO A 273 1.31 -1.32 9.09
N VAL A 274 0.75 -1.32 7.88
CA VAL A 274 -0.64 -1.77 7.63
C VAL A 274 -0.82 -3.28 7.77
N GLU A 275 0.21 -4.07 7.44
CA GLU A 275 0.20 -5.53 7.66
C GLU A 275 0.22 -5.80 9.16
N ALA A 276 1.14 -5.16 9.90
CA ALA A 276 1.25 -5.31 11.35
C ALA A 276 -0.01 -4.86 12.10
N SER A 277 -0.67 -3.77 11.69
CA SER A 277 -1.93 -3.29 12.31
C SER A 277 -3.12 -4.24 12.12
N ARG A 278 -3.03 -5.26 11.27
CA ARG A 278 -4.11 -6.22 11.00
C ARG A 278 -3.80 -7.63 11.51
N LEU A 279 -2.58 -7.83 12.00
CA LEU A 279 -2.13 -9.12 12.51
C LEU A 279 -2.89 -9.47 13.79
N ARG A 280 -3.25 -10.74 13.95
CA ARG A 280 -3.84 -11.29 15.19
C ARG A 280 -2.87 -12.24 15.88
N PHE A 281 -3.12 -12.55 17.14
CA PHE A 281 -2.25 -13.46 17.89
C PHE A 281 -2.20 -14.86 17.28
N ARG A 282 -3.28 -15.38 16.68
CA ARG A 282 -3.30 -16.64 15.92
C ARG A 282 -2.40 -16.70 14.68
N ASP A 283 -1.89 -15.56 14.25
CA ASP A 283 -0.97 -15.47 13.12
C ASP A 283 0.49 -15.57 13.56
N LEU A 284 0.74 -15.57 14.87
CA LEU A 284 2.03 -15.85 15.48
C LEU A 284 2.08 -17.35 15.76
N ILE A 285 2.85 -18.08 14.95
CA ILE A 285 3.03 -19.53 15.08
C ILE A 285 4.38 -19.81 15.72
N SER A 286 4.49 -20.87 16.54
CA SER A 286 5.78 -21.29 17.10
C SER A 286 6.77 -21.67 15.99
N GLY A 287 8.04 -21.38 16.20
CA GLY A 287 9.14 -21.76 15.32
C GLY A 287 10.47 -21.26 15.86
N ALA A 288 11.50 -21.20 15.00
CA ALA A 288 12.78 -20.61 15.35
C ALA A 288 12.95 -19.22 14.73
N ASP A 289 13.58 -18.29 15.43
CA ASP A 289 14.04 -17.03 14.85
C ASP A 289 15.31 -17.22 13.99
N LYS A 290 15.88 -16.11 13.50
CA LYS A 290 17.10 -16.16 12.68
C LYS A 290 18.38 -16.54 13.42
N ALA A 291 18.40 -16.54 14.75
CA ALA A 291 19.49 -17.10 15.54
C ALA A 291 19.27 -18.59 15.86
N GLY A 292 18.13 -19.18 15.46
CA GLY A 292 17.79 -20.57 15.76
C GLY A 292 17.10 -20.75 17.11
N GLU A 293 16.77 -19.66 17.81
CA GLU A 293 16.13 -19.70 19.13
C GLU A 293 14.61 -19.82 19.02
N ILE A 294 13.97 -20.46 20.00
CA ILE A 294 12.51 -20.67 20.01
C ILE A 294 11.79 -19.31 20.07
N SER A 295 11.06 -19.00 19.01
CA SER A 295 10.41 -17.72 18.79
C SER A 295 9.05 -17.87 18.09
N TYR A 296 8.48 -16.76 17.63
CA TYR A 296 7.27 -16.74 16.81
C TYR A 296 7.61 -16.43 15.35
N LEU A 297 7.04 -17.19 14.41
CA LEU A 297 6.96 -16.80 13.01
C LEU A 297 5.66 -16.02 12.76
N VAL A 298 5.69 -15.09 11.81
CA VAL A 298 4.51 -14.29 11.45
C VAL A 298 3.91 -14.78 10.14
N ARG A 299 2.72 -15.41 10.20
CA ARG A 299 2.00 -15.91 9.03
C ARG A 299 1.05 -14.83 8.48
N LEU A 300 1.40 -14.24 7.33
CA LEU A 300 0.54 -13.27 6.68
C LEU A 300 -0.52 -13.93 5.78
N ARG A 301 -1.79 -13.72 6.14
CA ARG A 301 -2.98 -14.21 5.44
C ARG A 301 -3.60 -13.13 4.53
N PRO A 302 -4.49 -13.51 3.59
CA PRO A 302 -5.22 -12.56 2.73
C PRO A 302 -5.86 -11.37 3.44
N GLU A 303 -6.38 -11.56 4.65
CA GLU A 303 -7.06 -10.52 5.43
C GLU A 303 -6.14 -9.39 5.91
N HIS A 304 -4.84 -9.65 6.05
CA HIS A 304 -3.85 -8.64 6.42
C HIS A 304 -3.48 -7.75 5.22
N LEU A 305 -3.69 -8.26 4.01
CA LEU A 305 -3.24 -7.68 2.77
C LEU A 305 -4.31 -6.76 2.16
N LYS A 306 -3.93 -5.91 1.21
CA LYS A 306 -4.92 -5.21 0.39
C LYS A 306 -5.40 -6.17 -0.70
N ARG A 307 -6.73 -6.35 -0.80
CA ARG A 307 -7.42 -7.34 -1.65
C ARG A 307 -6.94 -7.46 -3.11
N ALA A 308 -6.26 -6.47 -3.69
CA ALA A 308 -5.77 -6.51 -5.07
C ALA A 308 -4.51 -7.39 -5.27
N ASP A 309 -3.69 -7.60 -4.23
CA ASP A 309 -2.36 -8.22 -4.38
C ASP A 309 -2.15 -9.46 -3.49
N VAL A 310 -3.24 -10.12 -3.10
CA VAL A 310 -3.28 -11.15 -2.05
C VAL A 310 -2.25 -12.28 -2.28
N ARG A 311 -2.25 -12.92 -3.46
CA ARG A 311 -1.37 -14.08 -3.71
C ARG A 311 0.13 -13.76 -3.68
N LYS A 312 0.52 -12.53 -4.06
CA LYS A 312 1.94 -12.12 -4.14
C LYS A 312 2.54 -11.74 -2.79
N HIS A 313 1.72 -11.57 -1.76
CA HIS A 313 2.16 -11.04 -0.47
C HIS A 313 1.89 -11.98 0.71
N ILE A 314 1.19 -13.10 0.49
CA ILE A 314 1.07 -14.19 1.47
C ILE A 314 2.46 -14.78 1.66
N ARG A 315 2.87 -14.88 2.92
CA ARG A 315 4.20 -15.37 3.30
C ARG A 315 4.26 -15.65 4.79
N THR A 316 5.17 -16.52 5.18
CA THR A 316 5.62 -16.64 6.57
C THR A 316 6.89 -15.81 6.70
N VAL A 317 6.90 -14.89 7.65
CA VAL A 317 8.07 -14.06 7.99
C VAL A 317 8.72 -14.66 9.22
N THR A 318 10.01 -14.96 9.14
CA THR A 318 10.85 -15.35 10.27
C THR A 318 11.44 -14.11 10.91
N PRO A 319 10.99 -13.64 12.07
CA PRO A 319 11.52 -12.42 12.67
C PRO A 319 12.99 -12.54 13.05
N GLN A 320 13.62 -11.40 13.25
CA GLN A 320 14.94 -11.32 13.88
C GLN A 320 14.86 -11.61 15.38
N SER A 321 16.01 -11.88 15.99
CA SER A 321 16.10 -12.30 17.39
C SER A 321 15.55 -11.27 18.37
N GLY A 322 15.00 -11.77 19.48
CA GLY A 322 14.32 -10.95 20.49
C GLY A 322 12.83 -10.68 20.21
N PHE A 323 12.29 -11.10 19.05
CA PHE A 323 10.88 -10.87 18.72
C PHE A 323 9.91 -11.52 19.72
N ARG A 324 10.19 -12.74 20.19
CA ARG A 324 9.39 -13.40 21.22
C ARG A 324 9.30 -12.58 22.50
N SER A 325 10.43 -12.07 22.99
CA SER A 325 10.47 -11.21 24.18
C SER A 325 9.61 -9.95 24.00
N VAL A 326 9.64 -9.32 22.81
CA VAL A 326 8.80 -8.16 22.49
C VAL A 326 7.31 -8.52 22.56
N ILE A 327 6.91 -9.65 21.97
CA ILE A 327 5.51 -10.11 21.96
C ILE A 327 5.04 -10.51 23.36
N ASP A 328 5.86 -11.22 24.13
CA ASP A 328 5.49 -11.69 25.47
C ASP A 328 5.38 -10.51 26.44
N ASN A 329 6.26 -9.50 26.35
CA ASN A 329 6.11 -8.25 27.11
C ASN A 329 4.88 -7.43 26.68
N LEU A 330 4.52 -7.48 25.39
CA LEU A 330 3.29 -6.86 24.90
C LEU A 330 2.04 -7.55 25.48
N LYS A 331 2.02 -8.89 25.58
CA LYS A 331 0.95 -9.65 26.27
C LYS A 331 0.83 -9.23 27.74
N LYS A 332 1.96 -9.16 28.45
CA LYS A 332 2.01 -8.66 29.84
C LYS A 332 1.47 -7.23 29.95
N ALA A 333 1.74 -6.38 28.96
CA ALA A 333 1.25 -5.00 28.94
C ALA A 333 -0.28 -4.96 28.84
N TYR A 334 -0.90 -5.81 28.00
CA TYR A 334 -2.36 -5.92 27.93
C TYR A 334 -2.95 -6.42 29.26
N HIS A 335 -2.38 -7.46 29.86
CA HIS A 335 -2.80 -7.93 31.18
C HIS A 335 -2.73 -6.80 32.23
N HIS A 336 -1.62 -6.05 32.27
CA HIS A 336 -1.41 -4.97 33.24
C HIS A 336 -2.37 -3.78 33.07
N PHE A 337 -2.65 -3.36 31.83
CA PHE A 337 -3.43 -2.13 31.57
C PHE A 337 -4.92 -2.36 31.30
N ASP A 338 -5.28 -3.51 30.76
CA ASP A 338 -6.63 -3.83 30.33
C ASP A 338 -7.31 -4.91 31.19
N GLU A 339 -6.58 -5.47 32.15
CA GLU A 339 -7.09 -6.47 33.11
C GLU A 339 -7.70 -7.71 32.43
N HIS A 340 -7.18 -8.07 31.25
CA HIS A 340 -7.61 -9.25 30.53
C HIS A 340 -6.45 -9.96 29.84
N GLU A 341 -6.60 -11.28 29.68
CA GLU A 341 -5.73 -12.07 28.82
C GLU A 341 -6.05 -11.83 27.35
N VAL A 342 -5.02 -11.86 26.52
CA VAL A 342 -5.19 -11.81 25.07
C VAL A 342 -5.68 -13.16 24.56
N THR A 343 -6.55 -13.12 23.56
CA THR A 343 -7.04 -14.30 22.85
C THR A 343 -6.40 -14.37 21.47
N GLU A 344 -6.46 -15.55 20.85
CA GLU A 344 -5.98 -15.78 19.49
C GLU A 344 -6.60 -14.85 18.43
N ASP A 345 -7.83 -14.41 18.67
CA ASP A 345 -8.59 -13.54 17.77
C ASP A 345 -8.29 -12.05 17.92
N ASP A 346 -7.66 -11.64 19.03
CA ASP A 346 -7.33 -10.26 19.27
C ASP A 346 -6.22 -9.79 18.32
N PHE A 347 -6.30 -8.53 17.87
CA PHE A 347 -5.25 -7.95 17.04
C PHE A 347 -3.98 -7.76 17.87
N VAL A 348 -2.80 -8.12 17.36
CA VAL A 348 -1.53 -7.96 18.09
C VAL A 348 -1.34 -6.54 18.63
N PHE A 349 -1.77 -5.53 17.85
CA PHE A 349 -1.82 -4.14 18.29
C PHE A 349 -3.25 -3.60 18.31
N HIS A 350 -3.88 -3.59 19.50
CA HIS A 350 -5.27 -3.20 19.67
C HIS A 350 -5.49 -2.07 20.68
N ASP A 351 -6.57 -1.31 20.49
CA ASP A 351 -7.10 -0.38 21.49
C ASP A 351 -7.83 -1.16 22.61
N LYS A 352 -8.21 -0.50 23.71
CA LYS A 352 -8.81 -1.18 24.88
C LYS A 352 -10.09 -1.94 24.53
N ASP A 353 -10.79 -1.53 23.47
CA ASP A 353 -11.99 -2.18 22.93
C ASP A 353 -11.69 -3.35 21.98
N ARG A 354 -10.43 -3.81 21.92
CA ARG A 354 -9.93 -4.88 21.04
C ARG A 354 -10.04 -4.58 19.55
N THR A 355 -10.34 -3.33 19.18
CA THR A 355 -10.31 -2.92 17.78
C THR A 355 -8.88 -2.62 17.32
N PRO A 356 -8.58 -2.72 16.01
CA PRO A 356 -7.23 -2.42 15.51
C PRO A 356 -6.79 -1.01 15.88
N ASN A 357 -5.62 -0.88 16.51
CA ASN A 357 -5.07 0.42 16.85
C ASN A 357 -4.55 1.11 15.56
N ARG A 358 -5.37 2.03 15.02
CA ARG A 358 -5.17 2.68 13.71
C ARG A 358 -4.44 4.03 13.79
N ASN A 359 -4.49 4.72 14.93
CA ASN A 359 -3.91 6.05 15.06
C ASN A 359 -2.45 6.01 15.52
N THR A 360 -1.57 5.55 14.63
CA THR A 360 -0.17 5.23 14.95
C THR A 360 0.81 6.31 14.51
N ALA A 361 0.42 7.13 13.53
CA ALA A 361 1.30 8.12 12.93
C ALA A 361 1.60 9.30 13.87
N LYS A 362 0.59 9.84 14.55
CA LYS A 362 0.76 10.98 15.45
C LYS A 362 1.68 10.65 16.63
N PRO A 363 1.47 9.56 17.40
CA PRO A 363 2.39 9.19 18.49
C PRO A 363 3.83 8.97 18.02
N PHE A 364 4.01 8.42 16.82
CA PHE A 364 5.35 8.23 16.27
C PHE A 364 6.04 9.55 15.87
N VAL A 365 5.31 10.51 15.29
CA VAL A 365 5.84 11.85 15.00
C VAL A 365 6.26 12.55 16.29
N GLU A 366 5.43 12.47 17.34
CA GLU A 366 5.79 13.01 18.65
C GLU A 366 7.04 12.33 19.22
N LEU A 367 7.27 11.04 18.95
CA LEU A 367 8.50 10.34 19.35
C LEU A 367 9.72 10.86 18.59
N LEU A 368 9.61 11.04 17.27
CA LEU A 368 10.67 11.62 16.46
C LEU A 368 11.05 13.03 16.93
N ASP A 369 10.06 13.86 17.27
CA ASP A 369 10.27 15.19 17.81
C ASP A 369 10.98 15.14 19.17
N ALA A 370 10.54 14.25 20.07
CA ALA A 370 11.17 14.06 21.38
C ALA A 370 12.62 13.54 21.26
N ALA A 371 12.90 12.71 20.24
CA ALA A 371 14.23 12.21 19.93
C ALA A 371 15.05 13.17 19.05
N LYS A 372 14.55 14.39 18.80
CA LYS A 372 15.23 15.47 18.08
C LYS A 372 15.65 15.10 16.65
N PHE A 373 14.85 14.30 15.95
CA PHE A 373 15.09 14.03 14.53
C PHE A 373 14.77 15.27 13.68
N ALA A 374 15.61 15.52 12.67
CA ALA A 374 15.37 16.61 11.73
C ALA A 374 14.05 16.41 10.97
N ARG A 375 13.28 17.50 10.85
CA ARG A 375 12.10 17.52 9.99
C ARG A 375 12.52 17.88 8.57
N GLY A 376 12.00 17.18 7.58
CA GLY A 376 12.21 17.52 6.18
C GLY A 376 11.37 18.72 5.74
N ALA A 377 11.50 19.09 4.45
CA ALA A 377 10.77 20.21 3.85
C ALA A 377 9.27 20.17 4.15
N ARG A 378 8.68 21.33 4.50
CA ARG A 378 7.25 21.50 4.87
C ARG A 378 6.84 20.71 6.14
N TYR A 379 7.72 20.63 7.14
CA TYR A 379 7.47 19.99 8.44
C TYR A 379 7.11 18.50 8.38
N LYS A 380 7.43 17.81 7.28
CA LYS A 380 7.26 16.36 7.15
C LYS A 380 8.60 15.70 7.44
N SER A 381 8.69 14.91 8.50
CA SER A 381 9.89 14.12 8.78
C SER A 381 10.23 13.22 7.58
N HIS A 382 11.52 13.04 7.30
CA HIS A 382 12.01 12.00 6.40
C HIS A 382 11.69 10.59 6.90
N TYR A 383 11.28 10.49 8.17
CA TYR A 383 10.99 9.25 8.85
C TYR A 383 9.49 9.06 9.08
N ALA A 384 9.05 7.80 9.01
CA ALA A 384 7.71 7.36 9.36
C ALA A 384 7.80 5.91 9.89
N LEU A 385 6.70 5.32 10.35
CA LEU A 385 6.70 3.89 10.73
C LEU A 385 7.18 2.96 9.60
N GLY A 386 7.02 3.39 8.34
CA GLY A 386 7.56 2.65 7.19
C GLY A 386 9.09 2.67 7.11
N SER A 387 9.78 3.56 7.82
CA SER A 387 11.24 3.64 7.88
C SER A 387 11.86 2.44 8.59
N PHE A 388 11.17 1.79 9.54
CA PHE A 388 11.67 0.53 10.12
C PHE A 388 11.82 -0.57 9.09
N ARG A 389 10.91 -0.64 8.12
CA ARG A 389 11.04 -1.56 6.99
C ARG A 389 12.17 -1.15 6.05
N HIS A 390 12.37 0.15 5.82
CA HIS A 390 13.52 0.62 5.03
C HIS A 390 14.84 0.21 5.70
N THR A 391 14.94 0.44 7.00
CA THR A 391 16.08 0.03 7.85
C THR A 391 16.29 -1.47 7.77
N PHE A 392 15.24 -2.27 7.97
CA PHE A 392 15.31 -3.72 7.85
C PHE A 392 15.86 -4.18 6.49
N ILE A 393 15.38 -3.61 5.38
CA ILE A 393 15.87 -3.99 4.04
C ILE A 393 17.33 -3.57 3.90
N THR A 394 17.67 -2.33 4.25
CA THR A 394 19.03 -1.79 4.17
C THR A 394 20.02 -2.63 4.98
N ASP A 395 19.68 -3.04 6.20
CA ASP A 395 20.54 -3.90 7.04
C ASP A 395 20.79 -5.26 6.36
N ARG A 396 19.75 -5.91 5.83
CA ARG A 396 19.89 -7.19 5.12
C ARG A 396 20.72 -7.06 3.84
N LEU A 397 20.68 -5.90 3.18
CA LEU A 397 21.55 -5.62 2.04
C LEU A 397 23.01 -5.49 2.49
N TYR A 398 23.32 -4.71 3.52
CA TYR A 398 24.69 -4.60 4.04
C TYR A 398 25.25 -5.94 4.58
N GLU A 399 24.39 -6.87 4.99
CA GLU A 399 24.74 -8.26 5.35
C GLU A 399 24.94 -9.18 4.13
N ARG A 400 24.79 -8.65 2.91
CA ARG A 400 24.87 -9.38 1.63
C ARG A 400 23.89 -10.55 1.54
N GLN A 401 22.70 -10.44 2.15
CA GLN A 401 21.67 -11.46 1.96
C GLN A 401 21.15 -11.47 0.51
N ASP A 402 20.80 -12.66 0.03
CA ASP A 402 20.22 -12.83 -1.31
C ASP A 402 18.98 -11.94 -1.52
N LEU A 403 18.98 -11.17 -2.61
CA LEU A 403 17.89 -10.26 -2.96
C LEU A 403 16.57 -10.99 -3.15
N GLY A 404 16.60 -12.23 -3.66
CA GLY A 404 15.41 -13.06 -3.80
C GLY A 404 14.79 -13.39 -2.43
N PHE A 405 15.62 -13.72 -1.44
CA PHE A 405 15.20 -13.96 -0.07
C PHE A 405 14.62 -12.70 0.58
N VAL A 406 15.30 -11.55 0.48
CA VAL A 406 14.80 -10.26 1.00
C VAL A 406 13.49 -9.85 0.31
N SER A 407 13.37 -10.10 -1.00
CA SER A 407 12.16 -9.87 -1.78
C SER A 407 10.98 -10.69 -1.27
N ARG A 408 11.17 -12.00 -1.06
CA ARG A 408 10.14 -12.91 -0.51
C ARG A 408 9.76 -12.53 0.91
N TRP A 409 10.75 -12.28 1.78
CA TRP A 409 10.53 -11.89 3.17
C TRP A 409 9.70 -10.63 3.28
N THR A 410 10.07 -9.59 2.54
CA THR A 410 9.39 -8.30 2.66
C THR A 410 8.12 -8.26 1.82
N GLY A 411 7.97 -9.11 0.80
CA GLY A 411 6.86 -9.05 -0.14
C GLY A 411 6.96 -7.80 -1.01
N THR A 412 8.16 -7.53 -1.55
CA THR A 412 8.47 -6.45 -2.49
C THR A 412 9.18 -7.06 -3.70
N SER A 413 8.85 -6.64 -4.94
CA SER A 413 9.57 -7.14 -6.12
C SER A 413 11.04 -6.71 -6.14
N ILE A 414 11.91 -7.57 -6.69
CA ILE A 414 13.34 -7.30 -6.82
C ILE A 414 13.60 -5.97 -7.54
N GLU A 415 12.91 -5.72 -8.65
CA GLU A 415 13.00 -4.46 -9.41
C GLU A 415 12.67 -3.22 -8.55
N MET A 416 11.75 -3.36 -7.59
CA MET A 416 11.43 -2.26 -6.69
C MET A 416 12.52 -2.07 -5.64
N ILE A 417 13.10 -3.15 -5.10
CA ILE A 417 14.24 -3.09 -4.18
C ILE A 417 15.43 -2.44 -4.90
N ASP A 418 15.83 -2.96 -6.04
CA ASP A 418 16.93 -2.44 -6.86
C ASP A 418 16.78 -0.93 -7.12
N ARG A 419 15.63 -0.50 -7.64
CA ARG A 419 15.35 0.92 -7.90
C ARG A 419 15.41 1.82 -6.65
N HIS A 420 14.97 1.32 -5.49
CA HIS A 420 14.90 2.15 -4.27
C HIS A 420 16.20 2.15 -3.47
N TYR A 421 17.00 1.10 -3.57
CA TYR A 421 18.22 0.89 -2.78
C TYR A 421 19.48 0.87 -3.64
N SER A 422 19.42 1.32 -4.89
CA SER A 422 20.58 1.38 -5.80
C SER A 422 21.79 2.11 -5.20
N HIS A 423 21.56 3.13 -4.37
CA HIS A 423 22.61 3.84 -3.64
C HIS A 423 23.29 2.94 -2.61
N VAL A 424 22.53 2.16 -1.84
CA VAL A 424 23.06 1.18 -0.88
C VAL A 424 23.86 0.10 -1.61
N LEU A 425 23.31 -0.43 -2.71
CA LEU A 425 23.99 -1.46 -3.49
C LEU A 425 25.35 -0.98 -4.02
N SER A 426 25.44 0.28 -4.46
CA SER A 426 26.71 0.89 -4.87
C SER A 426 27.69 1.09 -3.71
N GLU A 427 27.21 1.54 -2.55
CA GLU A 427 28.07 1.71 -1.36
C GLU A 427 28.65 0.38 -0.85
N MET A 428 27.87 -0.70 -0.93
CA MET A 428 28.27 -2.03 -0.48
C MET A 428 29.44 -2.62 -1.26
N GLU A 429 29.68 -2.19 -2.50
CA GLU A 429 30.84 -2.60 -3.30
C GLU A 429 32.17 -2.16 -2.66
N HIS A 430 32.13 -1.18 -1.76
CA HIS A 430 33.31 -0.58 -1.13
C HIS A 430 33.38 -0.83 0.38
N GLN A 431 32.48 -1.65 0.93
CA GLN A 431 32.40 -1.94 2.36
C GLN A 431 32.46 -3.44 2.62
N GLU A 432 33.07 -3.82 3.74
CA GLU A 432 32.98 -5.18 4.25
C GLU A 432 31.53 -5.52 4.62
N PRO A 433 31.10 -6.78 4.40
CA PRO A 433 29.78 -7.21 4.83
C PRO A 433 29.62 -7.05 6.33
N ARG A 434 28.46 -6.53 6.76
CA ARG A 434 28.12 -6.54 8.19
C ARG A 434 27.86 -7.97 8.66
N PRO A 435 28.10 -8.28 9.95
CA PRO A 435 27.72 -9.57 10.51
C PRO A 435 26.23 -9.86 10.27
N PRO A 436 25.87 -11.07 9.83
CA PRO A 436 24.49 -11.42 9.48
C PRO A 436 23.55 -11.25 10.67
N ASN A 437 22.31 -10.83 10.48
CA ASN A 437 21.33 -10.65 11.57
C ASN A 437 21.78 -9.69 12.70
N THR A 438 22.61 -8.68 12.38
CA THR A 438 22.94 -7.64 13.36
C THR A 438 21.67 -6.84 13.67
N VAL A 439 21.30 -6.78 14.94
CA VAL A 439 20.11 -6.07 15.40
C VAL A 439 20.43 -5.26 16.63
N VAL A 440 20.01 -3.99 16.61
CA VAL A 440 20.04 -3.13 17.80
C VAL A 440 18.66 -3.12 18.43
N VAL A 441 18.40 -4.06 19.34
CA VAL A 441 17.19 -4.06 20.18
C VAL A 441 17.58 -4.13 21.65
N LEU A 442 17.07 -3.16 22.41
CA LEU A 442 17.27 -3.05 23.84
C LEU A 442 16.22 -3.91 24.56
N PRO A 443 16.60 -4.74 25.55
CA PRO A 443 15.70 -5.68 26.22
C PRO A 443 14.78 -4.99 27.25
N HIS A 444 14.04 -3.96 26.83
CA HIS A 444 13.12 -3.23 27.71
C HIS A 444 11.93 -4.10 28.13
N SER A 445 12.04 -4.72 29.30
CA SER A 445 10.94 -5.43 29.95
C SER A 445 9.79 -4.48 30.27
N LEU A 446 8.59 -5.04 30.46
CA LEU A 446 7.45 -4.24 30.89
C LEU A 446 7.74 -3.54 32.23
N ASP A 447 8.32 -4.24 33.20
CA ASP A 447 8.59 -3.68 34.53
C ASP A 447 9.60 -2.52 34.47
N TYR A 448 10.59 -2.59 33.57
CA TYR A 448 11.48 -1.46 33.30
C TYR A 448 10.73 -0.26 32.70
N LEU A 449 9.88 -0.48 31.69
CA LEU A 449 9.04 0.60 31.12
C LEU A 449 8.06 1.17 32.15
N LEU A 450 7.63 0.35 33.09
CA LEU A 450 6.76 0.73 34.20
C LEU A 450 7.48 1.43 35.35
N GLY A 451 8.82 1.56 35.30
CA GLY A 451 9.59 2.21 36.37
C GLY A 451 9.65 1.41 37.66
N LYS A 452 9.37 0.11 37.62
CA LYS A 452 9.46 -0.78 38.79
C LYS A 452 10.87 -1.35 39.00
N VAL A 453 11.68 -1.31 37.94
CA VAL A 453 13.09 -1.71 37.94
C VAL A 453 13.90 -0.52 37.45
N ASP A 454 14.90 -0.13 38.22
CA ASP A 454 15.78 1.01 37.92
C ASP A 454 17.08 0.61 37.23
N ILE A 455 17.44 -0.67 37.30
CA ILE A 455 18.55 -1.22 36.52
C ILE A 455 18.15 -1.11 35.04
N ASP A 456 18.90 -0.31 34.30
CA ASP A 456 18.77 -0.29 32.85
C ASP A 456 19.30 -1.62 32.33
N PRO A 457 18.45 -2.50 31.75
CA PRO A 457 18.86 -3.82 31.29
C PRO A 457 19.82 -3.74 30.07
N THR A 458 20.28 -2.53 29.72
CA THR A 458 21.22 -2.21 28.65
C THR A 458 22.62 -1.84 29.15
N GLU A 459 22.85 -1.76 30.48
CA GLU A 459 24.18 -1.50 31.05
C GLU A 459 25.21 -2.59 30.72
N ASP A 460 24.75 -3.82 30.45
CA ASP A 460 25.58 -4.93 29.93
C ASP A 460 25.81 -4.87 28.40
N GLY A 461 25.30 -3.83 27.73
CA GLY A 461 25.33 -3.64 26.28
C GLY A 461 24.02 -4.03 25.58
N PRO A 462 23.85 -3.71 24.27
CA PRO A 462 22.74 -4.25 23.50
C PRO A 462 22.79 -5.77 23.56
N THR A 463 21.63 -6.44 23.52
CA THR A 463 21.59 -7.89 23.32
C THR A 463 22.10 -8.16 21.91
N VAL A 464 23.43 -8.21 21.74
CA VAL A 464 24.07 -8.67 20.52
C VAL A 464 23.79 -10.17 20.50
N PHE A 465 22.73 -10.57 19.80
CA PHE A 465 22.71 -11.91 19.24
C PHE A 465 23.85 -11.95 18.23
N SER A 466 25.05 -12.24 18.73
CA SER A 466 26.19 -12.52 17.89
C SER A 466 25.89 -13.84 17.19
N THR A 467 25.43 -13.75 15.96
CA THR A 467 25.46 -14.82 14.97
C THR A 467 26.88 -15.16 14.51
N ALA A 468 27.90 -14.87 15.31
CA ALA A 468 29.09 -15.71 15.34
C ALA A 468 28.77 -17.16 15.76
N LYS A 469 27.52 -17.45 16.19
CA LYS A 469 26.97 -18.83 16.26
C LYS A 469 26.27 -19.34 14.99
N ALA A 470 26.40 -18.65 13.85
CA ALA A 470 25.86 -19.09 12.57
C ALA A 470 26.96 -19.13 11.48
N ILE A 471 28.01 -19.88 11.79
CA ILE A 471 28.81 -20.82 10.97
C ILE A 471 29.91 -21.22 11.97
N GLU A 472 29.62 -22.16 12.87
CA GLU A 472 30.67 -22.72 13.72
C GLU A 472 31.60 -23.55 12.81
N PRO A 473 32.93 -23.30 12.80
CA PRO A 473 33.87 -24.10 12.02
C PRO A 473 33.82 -25.55 12.50
N ALA A 474 34.13 -26.51 11.61
CA ALA A 474 34.15 -27.96 11.90
C ALA A 474 34.94 -28.36 13.18
N SER A 475 35.79 -27.47 13.70
CA SER A 475 36.49 -27.63 14.98
C SER A 475 35.59 -27.61 16.22
N ASP A 476 34.39 -27.03 16.16
CA ASP A 476 33.44 -27.01 17.30
C ASP A 476 32.49 -28.22 17.33
N LEU A 477 32.39 -28.98 16.22
CA LEU A 477 31.71 -30.27 16.20
C LEU A 477 32.46 -31.32 17.03
N ASP A 478 33.79 -31.29 17.04
CA ASP A 478 34.62 -32.12 17.93
C ASP A 478 34.48 -31.71 19.40
N ARG A 479 34.15 -30.43 19.67
CA ARG A 479 33.79 -29.96 21.02
C ARG A 479 32.41 -30.46 21.41
N ARG A 480 31.40 -30.40 20.52
CA ARG A 480 30.06 -30.94 20.76
C ARG A 480 30.03 -32.46 20.90
N ARG A 481 30.89 -33.18 20.17
CA ARG A 481 31.14 -34.62 20.37
C ARG A 481 31.65 -34.94 21.78
N LYS A 482 32.47 -34.05 22.35
CA LYS A 482 32.95 -34.13 23.75
C LYS A 482 31.92 -33.63 24.77
N GLU A 483 31.10 -32.63 24.44
CA GLU A 483 30.02 -32.11 25.31
C GLU A 483 28.80 -33.05 25.37
N TRP A 484 28.48 -33.76 24.28
CA TRP A 484 27.52 -34.89 24.27
C TRP A 484 28.10 -36.16 24.87
N GLY A 485 29.35 -36.10 25.36
CA GLY A 485 29.92 -37.03 26.32
C GLY A 485 30.07 -38.49 25.89
N GLY A 486 29.88 -38.84 24.61
CA GLY A 486 29.71 -40.26 24.25
C GLY A 486 28.54 -40.93 24.97
N ASP A 487 27.63 -40.14 25.57
CA ASP A 487 26.49 -40.60 26.33
C ASP A 487 25.23 -40.33 25.51
N VAL A 488 24.79 -41.38 24.84
CA VAL A 488 23.59 -41.39 23.99
C VAL A 488 22.34 -40.95 24.77
N SER A 489 22.32 -41.12 26.09
CA SER A 489 21.20 -40.75 26.96
C SER A 489 20.92 -39.23 26.93
N GLU A 490 21.97 -38.41 26.91
CA GLU A 490 21.84 -36.95 26.86
C GLU A 490 21.40 -36.48 25.47
N PHE A 491 21.85 -37.18 24.42
CA PHE A 491 21.36 -36.96 23.06
C PHE A 491 19.86 -37.27 22.93
N LEU A 492 19.40 -38.40 23.48
CA LEU A 492 17.99 -38.79 23.49
C LEU A 492 17.13 -37.83 24.33
N ARG A 493 17.68 -37.25 25.40
CA ARG A 493 17.04 -36.17 26.17
C ARG A 493 16.83 -34.92 25.32
N ILE A 494 17.84 -34.51 24.55
CA ILE A 494 17.73 -33.37 23.64
C ILE A 494 16.71 -33.62 22.54
N MET A 495 16.67 -34.83 21.96
CA MET A 495 15.66 -35.18 20.96
C MET A 495 14.24 -35.11 21.55
N ARG A 496 14.06 -35.57 22.79
CA ARG A 496 12.80 -35.44 23.54
C ARG A 496 12.41 -33.98 23.78
N ASP A 497 13.37 -33.11 24.09
CA ASP A 497 13.13 -31.68 24.30
C ASP A 497 12.76 -30.96 22.98
N VAL A 498 13.33 -31.38 21.84
CA VAL A 498 13.12 -30.75 20.53
C VAL A 498 11.80 -31.18 19.88
N TYR A 499 11.50 -32.48 19.93
CA TYR A 499 10.33 -33.08 19.27
C TYR A 499 9.15 -33.31 20.23
N GLY A 500 9.34 -33.05 21.53
CA GLY A 500 8.32 -33.20 22.56
C GLY A 500 8.03 -34.66 22.90
N ASP A 501 6.95 -34.87 23.67
CA ASP A 501 6.54 -36.19 24.16
C ASP A 501 6.15 -37.17 23.03
N GLU A 502 5.79 -36.66 21.84
CA GLU A 502 5.47 -37.48 20.66
C GLU A 502 6.66 -38.35 20.26
N PHE A 503 7.89 -37.81 20.32
CA PHE A 503 9.11 -38.56 20.01
C PHE A 503 9.33 -39.76 20.94
N VAL A 504 8.95 -39.65 22.22
CA VAL A 504 9.09 -40.73 23.20
C VAL A 504 8.19 -41.91 22.83
N THR A 505 7.00 -41.62 22.30
CA THR A 505 5.99 -42.61 21.95
C THR A 505 6.19 -43.25 20.58
N LEU A 506 7.13 -42.75 19.77
CA LEU A 506 7.42 -43.31 18.46
C LEU A 506 7.98 -44.74 18.55
N PRO A 507 7.57 -45.64 17.63
CA PRO A 507 8.27 -46.89 17.35
C PRO A 507 9.76 -46.67 17.07
N ILE A 508 10.62 -47.64 17.40
CA ILE A 508 12.09 -47.52 17.31
C ILE A 508 12.54 -47.20 15.88
N ASP A 509 11.94 -47.84 14.88
CA ASP A 509 12.19 -47.58 13.45
C ASP A 509 11.87 -46.14 13.05
N GLN A 510 10.82 -45.55 13.61
CA GLN A 510 10.46 -44.15 13.37
C GLN A 510 11.37 -43.18 14.13
N LYS A 511 11.78 -43.51 15.36
CA LYS A 511 12.79 -42.73 16.10
C LYS A 511 14.11 -42.68 15.34
N LEU A 512 14.56 -43.82 14.80
CA LEU A 512 15.78 -43.90 14.01
C LEU A 512 15.70 -43.08 12.72
N GLY A 513 14.53 -43.05 12.07
CA GLY A 513 14.26 -42.17 10.91
C GLY A 513 14.39 -40.69 11.24
N GLU A 514 13.74 -40.23 12.32
CA GLU A 514 13.82 -38.83 12.77
C GLU A 514 15.23 -38.43 13.22
N ILE A 515 15.96 -39.35 13.88
CA ILE A 515 17.37 -39.13 14.26
C ILE A 515 18.25 -39.07 13.02
N HIS A 516 18.04 -39.95 12.04
CA HIS A 516 18.77 -39.96 10.78
C HIS A 516 18.55 -38.67 10.00
N ASP A 517 17.31 -38.19 9.92
CA ASP A 517 16.96 -36.93 9.25
C ASP A 517 17.55 -35.72 10.00
N PHE A 518 17.48 -35.72 11.33
CA PHE A 518 18.11 -34.70 12.17
C PHE A 518 19.64 -34.62 11.99
N VAL A 519 20.29 -35.78 11.88
CA VAL A 519 21.74 -35.89 11.61
C VAL A 519 22.06 -35.49 10.16
N GLY A 520 21.24 -35.90 9.20
CA GLY A 520 21.42 -35.57 7.77
C GLY A 520 21.23 -34.08 7.46
N GLU A 521 20.24 -33.43 8.07
CA GLU A 521 19.97 -32.00 7.90
C GLU A 521 21.06 -31.10 8.52
N ARG A 522 21.86 -31.63 9.45
CA ARG A 522 22.91 -30.90 10.19
C ARG A 522 24.35 -31.17 9.73
N CYS A 523 24.52 -31.63 8.49
CA CYS A 523 25.82 -31.71 7.80
C CYS A 523 26.89 -32.59 8.47
N PHE A 524 26.53 -33.76 9.00
CA PHE A 524 27.53 -34.80 9.27
C PHE A 524 28.07 -35.35 7.95
N ASN A 525 29.36 -35.66 7.87
CA ASN A 525 29.85 -36.46 6.74
C ASN A 525 29.35 -37.92 6.88
N SER A 526 29.26 -38.64 5.76
CA SER A 526 28.57 -39.95 5.69
C SER A 526 29.19 -41.02 6.58
N ALA A 527 30.49 -40.96 6.86
CA ALA A 527 31.18 -41.90 7.74
C ALA A 527 30.91 -41.62 9.23
N GLU A 528 30.87 -40.35 9.63
CA GLU A 528 30.59 -39.93 11.01
C GLU A 528 29.12 -40.11 11.38
N ALA A 529 28.20 -39.81 10.45
CA ALA A 529 26.78 -40.09 10.62
C ALA A 529 26.54 -41.58 10.88
N HIS A 530 27.23 -42.46 10.15
CA HIS A 530 27.09 -43.90 10.32
C HIS A 530 27.59 -44.39 11.68
N GLN A 531 28.79 -43.97 12.12
CA GLN A 531 29.34 -44.36 13.43
C GLN A 531 28.47 -43.87 14.60
N PHE A 532 27.92 -42.65 14.50
CA PHE A 532 27.05 -42.09 15.52
C PHE A 532 25.70 -42.82 15.58
N LEU A 533 25.10 -43.12 14.42
CA LEU A 533 23.85 -43.87 14.34
C LEU A 533 23.99 -45.30 14.89
N THR A 534 25.16 -45.94 14.72
CA THR A 534 25.44 -47.25 15.35
C THR A 534 25.40 -47.17 16.87
N LEU A 535 26.03 -46.17 17.48
CA LEU A 535 26.01 -45.96 18.92
C LEU A 535 24.60 -45.67 19.45
N VAL A 536 23.83 -44.89 18.70
CA VAL A 536 22.42 -44.60 19.03
C VAL A 536 21.57 -45.87 18.99
N ASN A 537 21.78 -46.72 18.00
CA ASN A 537 21.08 -47.99 17.87
C ASN A 537 21.41 -48.94 19.03
N GLU A 538 22.69 -49.07 19.39
CA GLU A 538 23.14 -49.89 20.52
C GLU A 538 22.53 -49.44 21.86
N ALA A 539 22.39 -48.13 22.09
CA ALA A 539 21.80 -47.62 23.33
C ALA A 539 20.27 -47.80 23.39
N LEU A 540 19.58 -47.64 22.25
CA LEU A 540 18.14 -47.86 22.16
C LEU A 540 17.77 -49.35 22.32
N ASP A 541 18.62 -50.26 21.84
CA ASP A 541 18.50 -51.71 22.06
C ASP A 541 18.64 -52.08 23.55
N VAL A 542 19.55 -51.41 24.30
CA VAL A 542 19.75 -51.65 25.74
C VAL A 542 18.57 -51.15 26.58
N GLU A 543 17.91 -50.04 26.21
CA GLU A 543 16.72 -49.53 26.91
C GLU A 543 15.46 -50.38 26.66
N THR A 544 15.39 -51.12 25.56
CA THR A 544 14.14 -51.79 25.12
C THR A 544 14.22 -53.31 25.06
N GLY A 545 15.40 -53.91 25.20
CA GLY A 545 15.59 -55.37 25.23
C GLY A 545 15.22 -56.08 23.92
N ILE A 546 15.01 -55.33 22.84
CA ILE A 546 14.68 -55.83 21.52
C ILE A 546 15.91 -55.61 20.65
N VAL A 547 16.58 -56.70 20.30
CA VAL A 547 17.64 -56.70 19.28
C VAL A 547 16.96 -56.56 17.91
N LEU A 548 17.40 -55.58 17.11
CA LEU A 548 17.07 -55.48 15.67
C LEU A 548 18.09 -56.22 14.80
#